data_AF-A0A8K0P0D7-F1
#
_entry.id   AF-A0A8K0P0D7-F1
#
_cell.length_a   1.000
_cell.length_b   1.000
_cell.length_c   1.000
_cell.angle_alpha   90.00
_cell.angle_beta   90.00
_cell.angle_gamma   90.00
#
_symmetry.space_group_name_H-M   'P 1'
#
loop_
_entity.id
_entity.type
_entity.pdbx_description
1 polymer ?
#
loop_
_entity_poly.entity_id
_entity_poly.type
_entity_poly.pdbx_seq_one_letter_code
_entity_poly.pdbx_strand_id
1 'polypeptide(L)'
;MGGITMLQPEDHVIIDRRHASAILKIDSCRGADCDSDHYLVRYEAELEKKLETKQVNWKRESVEGKWNIIKNVLQETADEVFGVKDREKGQGWFDEECREIIKKRNEARRKVIERRTRTNVEQFRQKRKEADKLCGRKKRVWEEEWYTELEEQHNTQEVLH
;
A
#
# COMPACT_ATOMS: atom_id res chain seq x y z
N MET A 1 -28.00 -13.59 -24.64
CA MET A 1 -26.67 -14.08 -24.20
C MET A 1 -25.92 -12.86 -23.68
N GLY A 2 -25.89 -12.69 -22.37
CA GLY A 2 -25.44 -11.45 -21.71
C GLY A 2 -23.93 -11.32 -21.73
N GLY A 3 -23.45 -10.18 -22.22
CA GLY A 3 -22.04 -9.82 -22.22
C GLY A 3 -21.59 -9.38 -20.83
N ILE A 4 -20.44 -9.87 -20.40
CA ILE A 4 -19.73 -9.35 -19.23
C ILE A 4 -19.03 -8.07 -19.67
N THR A 5 -19.62 -6.92 -19.36
CA THR A 5 -18.92 -5.64 -19.45
C THR A 5 -18.02 -5.48 -18.23
N MET A 6 -16.71 -5.63 -18.43
CA MET A 6 -15.71 -5.18 -17.46
C MET A 6 -15.83 -3.66 -17.27
N LEU A 7 -16.33 -3.23 -16.12
CA LEU A 7 -16.38 -1.82 -15.73
C LEU A 7 -14.94 -1.27 -15.58
N GLN A 8 -14.66 -0.16 -16.26
CA GLN A 8 -13.38 0.55 -16.19
C GLN A 8 -13.25 1.26 -14.83
N PRO A 9 -12.04 1.40 -14.25
CA PRO A 9 -11.81 2.32 -13.12
C PRO A 9 -11.97 3.78 -13.57
N GLU A 10 -12.93 4.49 -12.99
CA GLU A 10 -13.28 5.88 -13.36
C GLU A 10 -12.43 6.95 -12.65
N ASP A 11 -11.51 6.55 -11.75
CA ASP A 11 -10.74 7.50 -10.95
C ASP A 11 -9.55 8.10 -11.70
N HIS A 12 -9.61 9.40 -11.99
CA HIS A 12 -8.54 10.16 -12.65
C HIS A 12 -8.06 11.28 -11.75
N VAL A 13 -6.76 11.25 -11.38
CA VAL A 13 -6.12 12.39 -10.70
C VAL A 13 -5.49 13.29 -11.74
N ILE A 14 -6.01 14.52 -11.88
CA ILE A 14 -5.48 15.54 -12.79
C ILE A 14 -4.48 16.42 -12.03
N ILE A 15 -3.26 16.54 -12.56
CA ILE A 15 -2.21 17.41 -12.01
C ILE A 15 -1.62 18.32 -13.09
N ASP A 16 -1.29 19.55 -12.72
CA ASP A 16 -0.51 20.46 -13.57
C ASP A 16 0.88 19.84 -13.85
N ARG A 17 1.28 19.85 -15.12
CA ARG A 17 2.53 19.25 -15.60
C ARG A 17 3.77 19.75 -14.86
N ARG A 18 3.74 20.96 -14.31
CA ARG A 18 4.83 21.57 -13.54
C ARG A 18 5.11 20.84 -12.21
N HIS A 19 4.11 20.14 -11.66
CA HIS A 19 4.22 19.43 -10.38
C HIS A 19 4.29 17.89 -10.54
N ALA A 20 4.29 17.38 -11.78
CA ALA A 20 4.30 15.95 -12.05
C ALA A 20 5.54 15.21 -11.49
N SER A 21 6.65 15.92 -11.28
CA SER A 21 7.87 15.38 -10.67
C SER A 21 7.76 15.18 -9.15
N ALA A 22 6.83 15.85 -8.48
CA ALA A 22 6.59 15.72 -7.04
C ALA A 22 5.82 14.43 -6.70
N ILE A 23 5.19 13.78 -7.68
CA ILE A 23 4.47 12.53 -7.48
C ILE A 23 5.46 11.37 -7.34
N LEU A 24 5.65 10.93 -6.11
CA LEU A 24 6.52 9.78 -5.79
C LEU A 24 5.82 8.46 -6.12
N LYS A 25 4.52 8.33 -5.82
CA LYS A 25 3.73 7.11 -6.00
C LYS A 25 2.24 7.45 -6.16
N ILE A 26 1.53 6.73 -7.03
CA ILE A 26 0.05 6.71 -7.12
C ILE A 26 -0.34 5.24 -7.19
N ASP A 27 -1.05 4.76 -6.18
CA ASP A 27 -1.64 3.43 -6.16
C ASP A 27 -3.16 3.55 -6.01
N SER A 28 -3.90 2.69 -6.70
CA SER A 28 -5.34 2.52 -6.47
C SER A 28 -5.51 1.60 -5.27
N CYS A 29 -5.90 2.15 -4.13
CA CYS A 29 -6.23 1.38 -2.93
C CYS A 29 -7.68 0.92 -3.04
N ARG A 30 -7.93 -0.21 -3.72
CA ARG A 30 -9.21 -0.91 -3.66
C ARG A 30 -9.12 -1.96 -2.56
N GLY A 31 -10.04 -1.89 -1.58
CA GLY A 31 -10.04 -2.74 -0.38
C GLY A 31 -9.53 -2.08 0.90
N ALA A 32 -9.54 -0.75 1.00
CA ALA A 32 -9.45 -0.12 2.32
C ALA A 32 -10.79 -0.36 3.03
N ASP A 33 -10.77 -1.11 4.13
CA ASP A 33 -11.94 -1.22 5.01
C ASP A 33 -12.36 0.20 5.43
N CYS A 34 -13.62 0.54 5.15
CA CYS A 34 -14.18 1.82 5.59
C CYS A 34 -14.17 1.94 7.12
N ASP A 35 -14.05 0.83 7.84
CA ASP A 35 -13.88 0.79 9.31
C ASP A 35 -12.47 1.20 9.78
N SER A 36 -11.53 1.50 8.86
CA SER A 36 -10.19 1.97 9.25
C SER A 36 -10.19 3.37 9.87
N ASP A 37 -11.20 4.20 9.57
CA ASP A 37 -11.35 5.53 10.15
C ASP A 37 -11.61 5.48 11.66
N HIS A 38 -12.35 4.48 12.15
CA HIS A 38 -12.61 4.26 13.58
C HIS A 38 -11.32 3.98 14.35
N TYR A 39 -10.39 3.22 13.76
CA TYR A 39 -9.09 2.97 14.37
C TYR A 39 -8.21 4.22 14.37
N LEU A 40 -8.28 5.06 13.33
CA LEU A 40 -7.54 6.32 13.27
C LEU A 40 -8.03 7.32 14.32
N VAL A 41 -9.35 7.49 14.45
CA VAL A 41 -9.96 8.36 15.46
C VAL A 41 -9.63 7.87 16.87
N ARG A 42 -9.69 6.56 17.10
CA ARG A 42 -9.30 5.95 18.39
C ARG A 42 -7.81 6.13 18.67
N TYR A 43 -6.95 6.00 17.66
CA TYR A 43 -5.51 6.21 17.79
C TYR A 43 -5.18 7.64 18.19
N GLU A 44 -5.80 8.63 17.54
CA GLU A 44 -5.61 10.03 17.86
C GLU A 44 -6.02 10.34 19.31
N ALA A 45 -7.21 9.89 19.73
CA ALA A 45 -7.70 10.08 21.09
C ALA A 45 -6.78 9.43 22.15
N GLU A 46 -6.32 8.19 21.92
CA GLU A 46 -5.46 7.49 22.88
C GLU A 46 -4.03 8.07 22.92
N LEU A 47 -3.55 8.59 21.78
CA LEU A 47 -2.25 9.24 21.68
C LEU A 47 -2.22 10.55 22.48
N GLU A 48 -3.22 11.40 22.31
CA GLU A 48 -3.34 12.68 23.04
C GLU A 48 -3.36 12.44 24.55
N LYS A 49 -4.23 11.53 25.01
CA LYS A 49 -4.33 11.13 26.41
C LYS A 49 -3.00 10.64 26.99
N LYS A 50 -2.25 9.83 26.24
CA LYS A 50 -0.93 9.32 26.68
C LYS A 50 0.12 10.41 26.76
N LEU A 51 0.13 11.34 25.81
CA LEU A 51 1.05 12.48 25.83
C LEU A 51 0.74 13.42 26.99
N GLU A 52 -0.53 13.66 27.31
CA GLU A 52 -0.96 14.47 28.44
C GLU A 52 -0.64 13.83 29.79
N THR A 53 -0.79 12.50 29.90
CA THR A 53 -0.53 11.77 31.14
C THR A 53 0.96 11.62 31.44
N LYS A 54 1.82 11.67 30.42
CA LYS A 54 3.27 11.58 30.62
C LYS A 54 3.80 12.89 31.24
N GLN A 55 4.04 12.85 32.56
CA GLN A 55 4.73 13.88 33.32
C GLN A 55 6.22 13.95 32.96
N VAL A 56 6.53 14.37 31.73
CA VAL A 56 7.89 14.50 31.24
C VAL A 56 8.37 15.92 31.47
N ASN A 57 9.55 16.07 32.09
CA ASN A 57 10.19 17.36 32.21
C ASN A 57 10.93 17.72 30.90
N TRP A 58 10.16 18.21 29.93
CA TRP A 58 10.64 18.57 28.59
C TRP A 58 11.77 19.62 28.56
N LYS A 59 11.97 20.38 29.65
CA LYS A 59 13.05 21.37 29.73
C LYS A 59 14.40 20.77 30.08
N ARG A 60 14.43 19.63 30.76
CA ARG A 60 15.67 18.92 31.14
C ARG A 60 16.07 17.83 30.16
N GLU A 61 15.17 17.45 29.27
CA GLU A 61 15.42 16.37 28.32
C GLU A 61 16.22 16.83 27.10
N SER A 62 17.13 15.97 26.67
CA SER A 62 17.89 16.15 25.43
C SER A 62 16.98 16.06 24.20
N VAL A 63 17.39 16.61 23.05
CA VAL A 63 16.60 16.49 21.80
C VAL A 63 16.35 15.03 21.43
N GLU A 64 17.37 14.18 21.58
CA GLU A 64 17.27 12.74 21.33
C GLU A 64 16.33 12.04 22.32
N GLY A 65 16.38 12.41 23.60
CA GLY A 65 15.46 11.88 24.61
C GLY A 65 14.01 12.25 24.32
N LYS A 66 13.74 13.49 23.89
CA LYS A 66 12.40 13.92 23.46
C LYS A 66 11.89 13.09 22.30
N TRP A 67 12.75 12.87 21.30
CA TRP A 67 12.42 12.06 20.13
C TRP A 67 12.08 10.62 20.53
N ASN A 68 12.89 10.00 21.38
CA ASN A 68 12.64 8.63 21.84
C ASN A 68 11.36 8.52 22.65
N ILE A 69 11.03 9.52 23.49
CA ILE A 69 9.77 9.53 24.24
C ILE A 69 8.58 9.58 23.28
N ILE A 70 8.58 10.50 22.31
CA ILE A 70 7.49 10.63 21.33
C ILE A 70 7.37 9.36 20.51
N LYS A 71 8.50 8.83 20.02
CA LYS A 71 8.55 7.60 19.23
C LYS A 71 7.96 6.41 19.99
N ASN A 72 8.34 6.23 21.25
CA ASN A 72 7.83 5.13 22.08
C ASN A 72 6.34 5.28 22.33
N VAL A 73 5.85 6.49 22.62
CA VAL A 73 4.40 6.73 22.82
C VAL A 73 3.61 6.43 21.55
N LEU A 74 4.10 6.86 20.39
CA LEU A 74 3.47 6.54 19.10
C LEU A 74 3.41 5.03 18.87
N GLN A 75 4.51 4.32 19.12
CA GLN A 75 4.58 2.86 18.95
C GLN A 75 3.64 2.13 19.92
N GLU A 76 3.69 2.45 21.21
CA GLU A 76 2.81 1.87 22.23
C GLU A 76 1.32 2.10 21.89
N THR A 77 0.97 3.30 21.43
CA THR A 77 -0.42 3.62 21.05
C THR A 77 -0.84 2.86 19.79
N ALA A 78 0.08 2.69 18.84
CA ALA A 78 -0.19 1.98 17.61
C ALA A 78 -0.41 0.50 17.89
N ASP A 79 0.44 -0.10 18.71
CA ASP A 79 0.34 -1.51 19.10
C ASP A 79 -0.95 -1.79 19.88
N GLU A 80 -1.43 -0.86 20.72
CA GLU A 80 -2.68 -1.01 21.46
C GLU A 80 -3.94 -0.84 20.60
N VAL A 81 -3.94 0.12 19.68
CA VAL A 81 -5.12 0.45 18.88
C VAL A 81 -5.25 -0.45 17.67
N PHE A 82 -4.15 -0.70 16.96
CA PHE A 82 -4.13 -1.50 15.74
C PHE A 82 -3.77 -2.97 15.99
N GLY A 83 -3.16 -3.29 17.14
CA GLY A 83 -2.63 -4.62 17.41
C GLY A 83 -1.37 -4.95 16.60
N VAL A 84 -0.73 -6.07 16.92
CA VAL A 84 0.29 -6.67 16.04
C VAL A 84 -0.44 -7.38 14.91
N LYS A 85 -0.66 -6.71 13.78
CA LYS A 85 -0.94 -7.45 12.55
C LYS A 85 0.35 -8.16 12.17
N ASP A 86 0.37 -9.47 12.33
CA ASP A 86 1.31 -10.30 11.58
C ASP A 86 1.24 -9.82 10.13
N ARG A 87 2.40 -9.62 9.50
CA ARG A 87 2.42 -9.44 8.05
C ARG A 87 1.75 -10.68 7.49
N GLU A 88 0.50 -10.53 7.06
CA GLU A 88 -0.20 -11.52 6.27
C GLU A 88 0.80 -11.99 5.22
N LYS A 89 1.00 -13.31 5.14
CA LYS A 89 1.93 -13.92 4.19
C LYS A 89 1.70 -13.20 2.86
N GLY A 90 2.74 -12.49 2.39
CA GLY A 90 2.60 -11.58 1.26
C GLY A 90 1.83 -12.28 0.15
N GLN A 91 0.80 -11.61 -0.37
CA GLN A 91 -0.16 -12.18 -1.32
C GLN A 91 0.59 -13.05 -2.34
N GLY A 92 0.24 -14.34 -2.42
CA GLY A 92 1.03 -15.39 -3.09
C GLY A 92 1.34 -15.13 -4.57
N TRP A 93 0.67 -14.16 -5.19
CA TRP A 93 0.87 -13.75 -6.57
C TRP A 93 2.12 -12.90 -6.83
N PHE A 94 2.68 -12.25 -5.80
CA PHE A 94 3.83 -11.36 -5.96
C PHE A 94 5.16 -12.10 -5.79
N ASP A 95 5.56 -12.78 -6.86
CA ASP A 95 6.74 -13.63 -6.91
C ASP A 95 8.04 -12.91 -7.35
N GLU A 96 9.10 -13.68 -7.54
CA GLU A 96 10.42 -13.15 -7.92
C GLU A 96 10.41 -12.45 -9.28
N GLU A 97 9.57 -12.91 -10.21
CA GLU A 97 9.44 -12.28 -11.52
C GLU A 97 8.85 -10.87 -11.40
N CYS A 98 7.86 -10.70 -10.52
CA CYS A 98 7.32 -9.39 -10.16
C CYS A 98 8.37 -8.49 -9.51
N ARG A 99 9.21 -9.02 -8.61
CA ARG A 99 10.30 -8.25 -8.00
C ARG A 99 11.31 -7.76 -9.04
N GLU A 100 11.74 -8.64 -9.93
CA GLU A 100 12.74 -8.32 -10.95
C GLU A 100 12.23 -7.30 -11.99
N ILE A 101 10.97 -7.41 -12.43
CA ILE A 101 10.43 -6.45 -13.40
C ILE A 101 10.23 -5.06 -12.78
N ILE A 102 9.84 -4.99 -11.50
CA ILE A 102 9.68 -3.75 -10.75
C ILE A 102 11.04 -3.10 -10.49
N LYS A 103 12.07 -3.89 -10.18
CA LYS A 103 13.46 -3.42 -10.05
C LYS A 103 13.94 -2.78 -11.36
N LYS A 104 13.75 -3.46 -12.50
CA LYS A 104 14.11 -2.92 -13.83
C LYS A 104 13.37 -1.61 -14.15
N ARG A 105 12.08 -1.51 -13.78
CA ARG A 105 11.28 -0.27 -13.91
C ARG A 105 11.85 0.85 -13.04
N ASN A 106 12.16 0.56 -11.78
CA ASN A 106 12.70 1.55 -10.83
C ASN A 106 14.09 2.05 -11.28
N GLU A 107 14.94 1.17 -11.79
CA GLU A 107 16.23 1.56 -12.38
C GLU A 107 16.07 2.50 -13.57
N ALA A 108 15.11 2.26 -14.46
CA ALA A 108 14.82 3.18 -15.55
C ALA A 108 14.23 4.52 -15.05
N ARG A 109 13.41 4.49 -13.99
CA ARG A 109 12.92 5.72 -13.35
C ARG A 109 14.07 6.55 -12.78
N ARG A 110 15.05 5.91 -12.12
CA ARG A 110 16.26 6.58 -11.62
C ARG A 110 17.02 7.28 -12.76
N LYS A 111 17.19 6.63 -13.91
CA LYS A 111 17.81 7.25 -15.10
C LYS A 111 17.04 8.48 -15.61
N VAL A 112 15.71 8.46 -15.56
CA VAL A 112 14.88 9.63 -15.93
C VAL A 112 15.06 10.79 -14.95
N ILE A 113 15.16 10.48 -13.65
CA ILE A 113 15.39 11.48 -12.58
C ILE A 113 16.78 12.10 -12.73
N GLU A 114 17.81 11.29 -12.95
CA GLU A 114 19.19 11.74 -13.13
C GLU A 114 19.34 12.59 -14.40
N ARG A 115 18.83 12.10 -15.54
CA ARG A 115 18.86 12.84 -16.80
C ARG A 115 17.64 12.55 -17.66
N ARG A 116 16.80 13.56 -17.85
CA ARG A 116 15.56 13.45 -18.63
C ARG A 116 15.80 13.57 -20.12
N THR A 117 16.25 12.49 -20.77
CA THR A 117 16.36 12.39 -22.24
C THR A 117 15.16 11.68 -22.86
N ARG A 118 14.91 11.87 -24.16
CA ARG A 118 13.85 11.15 -24.90
C ARG A 118 13.99 9.63 -24.73
N THR A 119 15.20 9.11 -24.92
CA THR A 119 15.52 7.70 -24.77
C THR A 119 15.24 7.18 -23.36
N ASN A 120 15.63 7.92 -22.31
CA ASN A 120 15.37 7.50 -20.92
C ASN A 120 13.88 7.45 -20.61
N VAL A 121 13.11 8.43 -21.12
CA VAL A 121 11.65 8.46 -20.96
C VAL A 121 10.98 7.30 -21.69
N GLU A 122 11.40 6.99 -22.92
CA GLU A 122 10.88 5.85 -23.70
C GLU A 122 11.19 4.51 -23.02
N GLN A 123 12.42 4.32 -22.55
CA GLN A 123 12.81 3.12 -21.80
C GLN A 123 12.00 2.95 -20.52
N PHE A 124 11.78 4.02 -19.75
CA PHE A 124 10.94 3.96 -18.56
C PHE A 124 9.49 3.63 -18.91
N ARG A 125 8.93 4.25 -19.95
CA ARG A 125 7.55 3.98 -20.41
C ARG A 125 7.37 2.52 -20.79
N GLN A 126 8.34 1.95 -21.51
CA GLN A 126 8.31 0.55 -21.93
C GLN A 126 8.36 -0.38 -20.72
N LYS A 127 9.35 -0.20 -19.83
CA LYS A 127 9.48 -1.05 -18.63
C LYS A 127 8.30 -0.91 -17.66
N ARG A 128 7.68 0.28 -17.58
CA ARG A 128 6.44 0.47 -16.82
C ARG A 128 5.30 -0.36 -17.39
N LYS A 129 5.06 -0.30 -18.71
CA LYS A 129 4.03 -1.10 -19.37
C LYS A 129 4.24 -2.60 -19.15
N GLU A 130 5.48 -3.06 -19.28
CA GLU A 130 5.84 -4.47 -19.08
C GLU A 130 5.58 -4.91 -17.62
N ALA A 131 6.01 -4.11 -16.64
CA ALA A 131 5.76 -4.37 -15.23
C ALA A 131 4.27 -4.40 -14.89
N ASP A 132 3.51 -3.40 -15.34
CA ASP A 132 2.08 -3.28 -15.09
C ASP A 132 1.32 -4.46 -15.73
N LYS A 133 1.73 -4.90 -16.93
CA LYS A 133 1.13 -6.05 -17.61
C LYS A 133 1.41 -7.37 -16.88
N LEU A 134 2.65 -7.61 -16.45
CA LEU A 134 3.03 -8.84 -15.74
C LEU A 134 2.34 -8.91 -14.38
N CYS A 135 2.51 -7.88 -13.55
CA CYS A 135 1.96 -7.84 -12.20
C CYS A 135 0.44 -7.87 -12.24
N GLY A 136 -0.18 -7.12 -13.15
CA GLY A 136 -1.64 -7.12 -13.33
C GLY A 136 -2.19 -8.48 -13.78
N ARG A 137 -1.46 -9.24 -14.60
CA ARG A 137 -1.85 -10.61 -14.97
C ARG A 137 -1.79 -11.54 -13.77
N LYS A 138 -0.66 -11.57 -13.06
CA LYS A 138 -0.46 -12.48 -11.92
C LYS A 138 -1.45 -12.21 -10.80
N LYS A 139 -1.72 -10.93 -10.53
CA LYS A 139 -2.75 -10.54 -9.58
C LYS A 139 -4.13 -11.09 -9.96
N ARG A 140 -4.55 -10.93 -11.23
CA ARG A 140 -5.86 -11.47 -11.69
C ARG A 140 -5.97 -12.98 -11.56
N VAL A 141 -4.94 -13.71 -12.00
CA VAL A 141 -4.94 -15.19 -11.90
C VAL A 141 -5.10 -15.63 -10.45
N TRP A 142 -4.35 -15.01 -9.55
CA TRP A 142 -4.46 -15.33 -8.12
C TRP A 142 -5.80 -14.92 -7.51
N GLU A 143 -6.36 -13.77 -7.91
CA GLU A 143 -7.71 -13.37 -7.49
C GLU A 143 -8.75 -14.39 -7.98
N GLU A 144 -8.69 -14.84 -9.23
CA GLU A 144 -9.57 -15.87 -9.81
C GLU A 144 -9.45 -17.22 -9.09
N GLU A 145 -8.22 -17.68 -8.82
CA GLU A 145 -7.95 -18.90 -8.04
C GLU A 145 -8.52 -18.78 -6.62
N TRP A 146 -8.28 -17.66 -5.95
CA TRP A 146 -8.76 -17.41 -4.60
C TRP A 146 -10.30 -17.38 -4.52
N TYR A 147 -10.99 -16.76 -5.49
CA TYR A 147 -12.46 -16.79 -5.54
C TYR A 147 -12.99 -18.22 -5.74
N THR A 148 -12.35 -19.00 -6.61
CA THR A 148 -12.73 -20.40 -6.85
C THR A 148 -12.59 -21.23 -5.58
N GLU A 149 -11.47 -21.09 -4.86
CA GLU A 149 -11.24 -21.79 -3.58
C GLU A 149 -12.29 -21.42 -2.52
N LEU A 150 -12.70 -20.14 -2.45
CA LEU A 150 -13.76 -19.69 -1.54
C LEU A 150 -15.13 -20.26 -1.89
N GLU A 151 -15.50 -20.27 -3.18
CA GLU A 151 -16.76 -20.85 -3.65
C GLU A 151 -16.83 -22.36 -3.32
N GLU A 152 -15.74 -23.09 -3.52
CA GLU A 152 -15.64 -24.51 -3.17
C GLU A 152 -15.78 -24.75 -1.66
N GLN A 153 -15.15 -23.93 -0.82
CA GLN A 153 -15.28 -24.03 0.64
C GLN A 153 -16.72 -23.78 1.10
N HIS A 154 -17.38 -22.76 0.55
CA HIS A 154 -18.78 -22.44 0.87
C HIS A 154 -19.72 -23.58 0.48
N ASN A 155 -19.58 -24.09 -0.75
CA ASN A 155 -20.40 -25.19 -1.25
C ASN A 155 -20.17 -26.49 -0.43
N THR A 156 -18.93 -26.75 0.01
CA THR A 156 -18.62 -27.91 0.86
C THR A 156 -19.24 -27.78 2.25
N GLN A 157 -19.32 -26.57 2.81
CA GLN A 157 -19.96 -26.31 4.10
C GLN A 157 -21.50 -26.41 4.03
N GLU A 158 -22.12 -26.00 2.91
CA GLU A 158 -23.57 -26.14 2.71
C GLU A 158 -24.01 -27.60 2.54
N VAL A 159 -23.18 -28.47 1.98
CA VAL A 159 -23.47 -29.92 1.82
C VAL A 159 -23.35 -30.70 3.14
N LEU A 160 -22.68 -30.12 4.14
CA LEU A 160 -22.50 -30.72 5.47
C LEU A 160 -23.60 -30.30 6.48
N HIS A 161 -24.58 -29.50 6.06
CA HIS A 161 -25.66 -28.98 6.90
C HIS A 161 -27.05 -29.44 6.43
#